data_AF-A0A0F9H719-F1
#
_entry.id   AF-A0A0F9H719-F1
#
_cell.length_a   1.000
_cell.length_b   1.000
_cell.length_c   1.000
_cell.angle_alpha   90.00
_cell.angle_beta   90.00
_cell.angle_gamma   90.00
#
_symmetry.space_group_name_H-M   'P 1'
#
loop_
_entity.id
_entity.type
_entity.pdbx_description
1 polymer ?
#
loop_
_entity_poly.entity_id
_entity_poly.type
_entity_poly.pdbx_seq_one_letter_code
_entity_poly.pdbx_strand_id
1 'polypeptide(L)'
;MTVKEFRIQLALGSLSNDVKEEVAGNLNTCKGILTILSKDKDWWVKWRVAGNISTPKEVLTVLSKDKNWGIREEVAGNISTPVKVLNKLSRDKDWTVRYNIARNPNTPKEVLIILSSDKNQSAEYSTASSTDTFKETLT
;
A
#
# COMPACT_ATOMS: atom_id res chain seq x y z
N MET A 1 4.55 26.23 -3.11
CA MET A 1 5.39 25.56 -4.12
C MET A 1 6.64 26.40 -4.32
N THR A 2 7.82 25.84 -4.06
CA THR A 2 9.11 26.52 -4.24
C THR A 2 9.59 26.41 -5.69
N VAL A 3 10.52 27.28 -6.11
CA VAL A 3 11.16 27.19 -7.44
C VAL A 3 11.84 25.83 -7.65
N LYS A 4 12.40 25.24 -6.59
CA LYS A 4 13.01 23.90 -6.61
C LYS A 4 11.97 22.81 -6.90
N GLU A 5 10.83 22.84 -6.21
CA GLU A 5 9.73 21.89 -6.43
C GLU A 5 9.19 21.99 -7.85
N PHE A 6 9.03 23.20 -8.38
CA PHE A 6 8.57 23.41 -9.75
C PHE A 6 9.53 22.82 -10.79
N ARG A 7 10.85 23.06 -10.64
CA ARG A 7 11.87 22.48 -11.53
C ARG A 7 11.89 20.95 -11.49
N ILE A 8 11.77 20.36 -10.29
CA ILE A 8 11.70 18.90 -10.14
C ILE A 8 10.46 18.35 -10.84
N GLN A 9 9.30 18.99 -10.66
CA GLN A 9 8.07 18.54 -11.30
C GLN A 9 8.15 18.62 -12.83
N LEU A 10 8.73 19.69 -13.38
CA LEU A 10 8.97 19.80 -14.83
C LEU A 10 9.92 18.72 -15.32
N ALA A 11 11.04 18.48 -14.63
CA ALA A 11 12.00 17.45 -14.99
C ALA A 11 11.35 16.07 -15.00
N LEU A 12 10.63 15.69 -13.94
CA LEU A 12 9.91 14.43 -13.85
C LEU A 12 8.85 14.29 -14.95
N GLY A 13 8.16 15.38 -15.32
CA GLY A 13 7.17 15.38 -16.39
C GLY A 13 7.73 15.06 -17.79
N SER A 14 9.03 15.32 -18.02
CA SER A 14 9.72 14.99 -19.28
C SER A 14 10.31 13.59 -19.34
N LEU A 15 10.34 12.85 -18.22
CA LEU A 15 10.90 11.50 -18.19
C LEU A 15 9.93 10.48 -18.79
N SER A 16 10.47 9.40 -19.35
CA SER A 16 9.68 8.23 -19.73
C SER A 16 9.04 7.58 -18.50
N ASN A 17 8.00 6.78 -18.72
CA ASN A 17 7.38 6.02 -17.65
C ASN A 17 8.36 5.05 -17.00
N ASP A 18 9.16 4.32 -17.78
CA ASP A 18 10.19 3.40 -17.27
C ASP A 18 11.14 4.07 -16.27
N VAL A 19 11.64 5.27 -16.59
CA VAL A 19 12.53 6.01 -15.68
C VAL A 19 11.78 6.46 -14.43
N LYS A 20 10.54 6.94 -14.57
CA LYS A 20 9.72 7.33 -13.41
C LYS A 20 9.40 6.14 -12.52
N GLU A 21 9.20 4.95 -13.09
CA GLU A 21 8.99 3.71 -12.35
C GLU A 21 10.24 3.27 -11.60
N GLU A 22 11.41 3.35 -12.22
CA GLU A 22 12.70 3.06 -11.58
C GLU A 22 12.94 4.00 -10.39
N VAL A 23 12.72 5.30 -10.61
CA VAL A 23 12.80 6.31 -9.54
C VAL A 23 11.75 6.03 -8.45
N ALA A 24 10.51 5.71 -8.80
CA ALA A 24 9.47 5.41 -7.82
C ALA A 24 9.76 4.14 -7.01
N GLY A 25 10.36 3.12 -7.61
CA GLY A 25 10.68 1.84 -6.96
C GLY A 25 11.97 1.86 -6.13
N ASN A 26 12.84 2.85 -6.33
CA ASN A 26 14.10 2.94 -5.59
C ASN A 26 13.88 3.31 -4.11
N LEU A 27 14.39 2.49 -3.19
CA LEU A 27 14.22 2.65 -1.74
C LEU A 27 14.84 3.96 -1.20
N ASN A 28 15.84 4.50 -1.90
CA ASN A 28 16.53 5.74 -1.55
C ASN A 28 15.83 6.99 -2.13
N THR A 29 14.75 6.82 -2.89
CA THR A 29 14.02 7.97 -3.45
C THR A 29 13.39 8.79 -2.34
N CYS A 30 13.65 10.10 -2.38
CA CYS A 30 13.20 10.98 -1.32
C CYS A 30 11.67 11.17 -1.35
N LYS A 31 11.12 11.41 -0.16
CA LYS A 31 9.68 11.63 0.08
C LYS A 31 9.05 12.68 -0.85
N GLY A 32 9.79 13.75 -1.16
CA GLY A 32 9.32 14.81 -2.06
C GLY A 32 9.07 14.32 -3.48
N ILE A 33 9.98 13.50 -4.02
CA ILE A 33 9.83 12.91 -5.36
C ILE A 33 8.66 11.91 -5.37
N LEU A 34 8.57 11.03 -4.35
CA LEU A 34 7.45 10.08 -4.23
C LEU A 34 6.09 10.80 -4.14
N THR A 35 6.05 11.94 -3.45
CA THR A 35 4.84 12.78 -3.37
C THR A 35 4.43 13.32 -4.74
N ILE A 36 5.39 13.73 -5.58
CA ILE A 36 5.11 14.20 -6.94
C ILE A 36 4.65 13.02 -7.81
N LEU A 37 5.38 11.91 -7.81
CA LEU A 37 5.09 10.73 -8.62
C LEU A 37 3.78 10.03 -8.23
N SER A 38 3.30 10.18 -7.00
CA SER A 38 1.99 9.66 -6.57
C SER A 38 0.80 10.22 -7.37
N LYS A 39 1.01 11.34 -8.07
CA LYS A 39 0.01 12.02 -8.90
C LYS A 39 0.18 11.72 -10.39
N ASP A 40 1.10 10.82 -10.75
CA ASP A 40 1.33 10.47 -12.15
C ASP A 40 0.07 9.85 -12.78
N LYS A 41 -0.11 10.10 -14.07
CA LYS A 41 -1.21 9.53 -14.85
C LYS A 41 -1.03 8.03 -15.05
N ASP A 42 0.23 7.58 -15.08
CA ASP A 42 0.56 6.18 -15.22
C ASP A 42 0.30 5.45 -13.90
N TRP A 43 -0.54 4.41 -13.97
CA TRP A 43 -0.89 3.64 -12.80
C TRP A 43 0.28 2.77 -12.31
N TRP A 44 1.23 2.40 -13.18
CA TRP A 44 2.41 1.62 -12.80
C TRP A 44 3.39 2.45 -11.98
N VAL A 45 3.57 3.72 -12.34
CA VAL A 45 4.33 4.69 -11.53
C VAL A 45 3.70 4.83 -10.15
N LYS A 46 2.37 5.03 -10.08
CA LYS A 46 1.66 5.12 -8.79
C LYS A 46 1.74 3.83 -7.99
N TRP A 47 1.68 2.67 -8.64
CA TRP A 47 1.83 1.35 -8.02
C TRP A 47 3.22 1.21 -7.40
N ARG A 48 4.29 1.59 -8.11
CA ARG A 48 5.66 1.65 -7.55
C ARG A 48 5.76 2.60 -6.35
N VAL A 49 5.11 3.77 -6.41
CA VAL A 49 5.05 4.67 -5.24
C VAL A 49 4.32 4.02 -4.07
N ALA A 50 3.19 3.37 -4.30
CA ALA A 50 2.43 2.71 -3.24
C ALA A 50 3.23 1.60 -2.54
N GLY A 51 4.02 0.82 -3.28
CA GLY A 51 4.86 -0.25 -2.73
C GLY A 51 6.17 0.21 -2.10
N ASN A 52 6.60 1.46 -2.31
CA ASN A 52 7.87 1.95 -1.76
C ASN A 52 7.77 2.23 -0.24
N ILE A 53 8.64 1.61 0.55
CA ILE A 53 8.68 1.77 2.02
C ILE A 53 8.92 3.22 2.48
N SER A 54 9.61 4.01 1.66
CA SER A 54 9.91 5.41 1.92
C SER A 54 8.73 6.34 1.63
N THR A 55 7.62 5.82 1.10
CA THR A 55 6.43 6.62 0.76
C THR A 55 5.78 7.22 2.01
N PRO A 56 5.54 8.54 2.02
CA PRO A 56 4.92 9.21 3.16
C PRO A 56 3.52 8.67 3.48
N LYS A 57 3.17 8.67 4.76
CA LYS A 57 1.87 8.23 5.28
C LYS A 57 0.70 8.97 4.65
N GLU A 58 0.87 10.27 4.39
CA GLU A 58 -0.12 11.14 3.76
C GLU A 58 -0.36 10.71 2.30
N VAL A 59 0.72 10.33 1.59
CA VAL A 59 0.64 9.82 0.22
C VAL A 59 -0.07 8.47 0.19
N LEU A 60 0.30 7.54 1.09
CA LEU A 60 -0.40 6.24 1.23
C LEU A 60 -1.89 6.42 1.56
N THR A 61 -2.23 7.41 2.38
CA THR A 61 -3.63 7.76 2.68
C THR A 61 -4.39 8.23 1.45
N VAL A 62 -3.75 8.97 0.54
CA VAL A 62 -4.35 9.39 -0.74
C VAL A 62 -4.49 8.19 -1.68
N LEU A 63 -3.42 7.42 -1.88
CA LEU A 63 -3.39 6.25 -2.77
C LEU A 63 -4.35 5.13 -2.33
N SER A 64 -4.65 5.02 -1.02
CA SER A 64 -5.67 4.09 -0.51
C SER A 64 -7.08 4.30 -1.09
N LYS A 65 -7.32 5.44 -1.74
CA LYS A 65 -8.60 5.78 -2.36
C LYS A 65 -8.55 5.67 -3.89
N ASP A 66 -7.44 5.20 -4.46
CA ASP A 66 -7.28 5.07 -5.91
C ASP A 66 -8.31 4.07 -6.47
N LYS A 67 -8.79 4.32 -7.68
CA LYS A 67 -9.76 3.46 -8.36
C LYS A 67 -9.14 2.12 -8.74
N ASN A 68 -7.84 2.10 -9.05
CA ASN A 68 -7.11 0.88 -9.37
C ASN A 68 -6.90 0.07 -8.08
N TRP A 69 -7.37 -1.19 -8.08
CA TRP A 69 -7.28 -2.08 -6.93
C TRP A 69 -5.85 -2.48 -6.61
N GLY A 70 -4.98 -2.66 -7.62
CA GLY A 70 -3.56 -2.98 -7.42
C GLY A 70 -2.79 -1.87 -6.71
N ILE A 71 -3.17 -0.59 -6.91
CA ILE A 71 -2.59 0.51 -6.12
C ILE A 71 -3.02 0.41 -4.65
N ARG A 72 -4.29 0.09 -4.40
CA ARG A 72 -4.80 -0.09 -3.02
C ARG A 72 -4.19 -1.33 -2.35
N GLU A 73 -3.92 -2.36 -3.14
CA GLU A 73 -3.24 -3.59 -2.71
C GLU A 73 -1.83 -3.30 -2.20
N GLU A 74 -1.03 -2.56 -2.97
CA GLU A 74 0.30 -2.13 -2.52
C GLU A 74 0.24 -1.25 -1.27
N VAL A 75 -0.73 -0.34 -1.19
CA VAL A 75 -0.95 0.42 0.06
C VAL A 75 -1.28 -0.52 1.22
N ALA A 76 -2.11 -1.54 1.02
CA ALA A 76 -2.42 -2.51 2.06
C ALA A 76 -1.18 -3.31 2.51
N GLY A 77 -0.29 -3.67 1.59
CA GLY A 77 0.95 -4.41 1.89
C GLY A 77 2.08 -3.54 2.46
N ASN A 78 2.06 -2.23 2.25
CA ASN A 78 3.15 -1.34 2.67
C ASN A 78 3.21 -1.19 4.21
N ILE A 79 4.37 -1.50 4.80
CA ILE A 79 4.60 -1.38 6.24
C ILE A 79 4.46 0.05 6.77
N SER A 80 4.68 1.07 5.94
CA SER A 80 4.50 2.47 6.31
C SER A 80 3.02 2.88 6.37
N THR A 81 2.08 2.03 5.94
CA THR A 81 0.65 2.35 5.88
C THR A 81 0.06 2.59 7.28
N PRO A 82 -0.61 3.74 7.49
CA PRO A 82 -1.23 4.02 8.78
C PRO A 82 -2.32 3.01 9.15
N VAL A 83 -2.40 2.64 10.43
CA VAL A 83 -3.43 1.76 10.97
C VAL A 83 -4.86 2.20 10.59
N LYS A 84 -5.14 3.51 10.59
CA LYS A 84 -6.45 4.04 10.18
C LYS A 84 -6.79 3.72 8.71
N VAL A 85 -5.78 3.67 7.85
CA VAL A 85 -5.93 3.28 6.44
C VAL A 85 -6.16 1.77 6.34
N LEU A 86 -5.39 0.95 7.07
CA LEU A 86 -5.57 -0.51 7.12
C LEU A 86 -7.00 -0.88 7.59
N ASN A 87 -7.50 -0.24 8.64
CA ASN A 87 -8.87 -0.46 9.11
C ASN A 87 -9.90 -0.09 8.03
N LYS A 88 -9.69 0.99 7.29
CA LYS A 88 -10.60 1.36 6.19
C LYS A 88 -10.57 0.33 5.05
N LEU A 89 -9.37 -0.08 4.63
CA LEU A 89 -9.19 -1.05 3.54
C LEU A 89 -9.61 -2.47 3.94
N SER A 90 -9.79 -2.78 5.23
CA SER A 90 -10.31 -4.09 5.67
C SER A 90 -11.69 -4.43 5.13
N ARG A 91 -12.41 -3.42 4.64
CA ARG A 91 -13.71 -3.52 3.97
C ARG A 91 -13.61 -3.23 2.47
N ASP A 92 -12.41 -3.25 1.90
CA ASP A 92 -12.24 -3.07 0.46
C ASP A 92 -13.01 -4.15 -0.29
N LYS A 93 -13.60 -3.79 -1.43
CA LYS A 93 -14.34 -4.73 -2.27
C LYS A 93 -13.45 -5.82 -2.85
N ASP A 94 -12.17 -5.52 -3.07
CA ASP A 94 -11.21 -6.44 -3.65
C ASP A 94 -10.59 -7.33 -2.58
N TRP A 95 -10.62 -8.64 -2.79
CA TRP A 95 -10.14 -9.61 -1.81
C TRP A 95 -8.60 -9.60 -1.71
N THR A 96 -7.87 -9.25 -2.77
CA THR A 96 -6.40 -9.17 -2.76
C THR A 96 -5.91 -8.05 -1.84
N VAL A 97 -6.64 -6.93 -1.83
CA VAL A 97 -6.41 -5.81 -0.92
C VAL A 97 -6.60 -6.28 0.52
N ARG A 98 -7.71 -6.95 0.81
CA ARG A 98 -8.00 -7.48 2.16
C ARG A 98 -6.99 -8.53 2.61
N TYR A 99 -6.55 -9.40 1.70
CA TYR A 99 -5.51 -10.39 1.93
C TYR A 99 -4.17 -9.75 2.33
N ASN A 100 -3.74 -8.70 1.63
CA ASN A 100 -2.49 -8.02 1.98
C ASN A 100 -2.55 -7.25 3.30
N ILE A 101 -3.73 -6.79 3.73
CA ILE A 101 -3.91 -6.26 5.10
C ILE A 101 -3.65 -7.35 6.12
N ALA A 102 -4.20 -8.55 5.94
CA ALA A 102 -3.97 -9.66 6.87
C ALA A 102 -2.48 -10.02 7.03
N ARG A 103 -1.67 -9.75 6.00
CA ARG A 103 -0.22 -10.00 5.98
C ARG A 103 0.62 -8.80 6.42
N ASN A 104 0.03 -7.62 6.53
CA ASN A 104 0.77 -6.43 6.94
C ASN A 104 1.08 -6.50 8.45
N PRO A 105 2.36 -6.38 8.86
CA PRO A 105 2.75 -6.51 10.27
C PRO A 105 2.18 -5.41 11.18
N ASN A 106 1.74 -4.29 10.61
CA ASN A 106 1.12 -3.20 11.35
C ASN A 106 -0.41 -3.31 11.43
N THR A 107 -1.00 -4.41 10.97
CA THR A 107 -2.44 -4.64 11.06
C THR A 107 -2.84 -4.97 12.50
N PRO A 108 -3.75 -4.18 13.11
CA PRO A 108 -4.24 -4.46 14.46
C PRO A 108 -5.03 -5.77 14.53
N LYS A 109 -5.01 -6.41 15.70
CA LYS A 109 -5.75 -7.66 15.95
C LYS A 109 -7.25 -7.52 15.65
N GLU A 110 -7.84 -6.37 15.96
CA GLU A 110 -9.26 -6.10 15.73
C GLU A 110 -9.59 -6.13 14.24
N VAL A 111 -8.66 -5.67 13.40
CA VAL A 111 -8.81 -5.72 11.94
C VAL A 111 -8.67 -7.17 11.44
N LEU A 112 -7.75 -7.95 12.00
CA LEU A 112 -7.62 -9.38 11.67
C LEU A 112 -8.89 -10.18 12.01
N ILE A 113 -9.56 -9.87 13.13
CA ILE A 113 -10.84 -10.49 13.52
C ILE A 113 -11.96 -10.14 12.52
N ILE A 114 -11.99 -8.90 12.02
CA ILE A 114 -12.93 -8.49 10.97
C ILE A 114 -12.69 -9.31 9.70
N LEU A 115 -11.42 -9.44 9.30
CA LEU A 115 -11.03 -10.16 8.09
C LEU A 115 -11.34 -11.67 8.18
N SER A 116 -11.11 -12.31 9.33
CA SER A 116 -11.42 -13.74 9.52
C SER A 116 -12.91 -14.07 9.49
N SER A 117 -13.77 -13.06 9.68
CA SER A 117 -15.23 -13.19 9.62
C SER A 117 -15.79 -12.89 8.23
N ASP A 118 -14.94 -12.53 7.26
CA ASP A 118 -15.36 -12.19 5.90
C ASP A 118 -15.72 -13.44 5.11
N LYS A 119 -17.02 -13.58 4.82
CA LYS A 119 -17.59 -14.72 4.08
C LYS A 119 -17.15 -14.78 2.61
N ASN A 120 -16.53 -13.73 2.06
CA ASN A 120 -15.91 -13.80 0.73
C ASN A 120 -14.53 -14.49 0.73
N GLN A 121 -14.04 -14.93 1.90
CA GLN A 121 -12.82 -15.72 2.01
C GLN A 121 -13.04 -17.23 1.71
N SER A 122 -14.30 -17.67 1.61
CA SER A 122 -14.65 -19.00 1.07
C SER A 122 -14.67 -18.91 -0.46
N ALA A 123 -13.67 -19.39 -1.20
CA ALA A 123 -13.48 -20.82 -1.38
C ALA A 123 -12.04 -21.27 -1.75
N GLU A 124 -10.99 -20.43 -1.65
CA GLU A 124 -9.67 -20.82 -2.23
C GLU A 124 -8.44 -20.82 -1.30
N TYR A 125 -8.48 -20.28 -0.06
CA TYR A 125 -7.23 -20.14 0.73
C TYR A 125 -7.28 -20.52 2.21
N SER A 126 -8.15 -21.45 2.62
CA SER A 126 -8.18 -21.97 4.01
C SER A 126 -6.99 -22.86 4.42
N THR A 127 -5.79 -22.72 3.84
CA THR A 127 -4.64 -23.57 4.24
C THR A 127 -3.31 -22.86 4.48
N ALA A 128 -3.24 -21.53 4.45
CA ALA A 128 -1.97 -20.83 4.70
C ALA A 128 -2.03 -19.93 5.95
N SER A 129 -1.56 -20.48 7.06
CA SER A 129 -1.05 -19.76 8.25
C SER A 129 -2.05 -19.28 9.31
N SER A 130 -2.72 -20.22 9.97
CA SER A 130 -3.34 -19.98 11.29
C SER A 130 -3.30 -21.21 12.20
N THR A 131 -2.21 -22.00 12.19
CA THR A 131 -2.10 -23.17 13.09
C THR A 131 -0.91 -23.17 14.07
N ASP A 132 0.04 -22.24 14.03
CA ASP A 132 1.29 -22.44 14.80
C ASP A 132 1.73 -21.36 15.81
N THR A 133 0.88 -20.46 16.32
CA THR A 133 1.37 -19.54 17.38
C THR A 133 0.37 -19.07 18.43
N PHE A 134 -0.74 -19.79 18.67
CA PHE A 134 -1.66 -19.44 19.75
C PHE A 134 -1.98 -20.60 20.71
N LYS A 135 -1.04 -21.54 20.89
CA LYS A 135 -1.13 -22.60 21.91
C LYS A 135 -0.18 -22.47 23.09
N GLU A 136 0.68 -21.45 23.16
CA GLU A 136 1.52 -21.23 24.34
C GLU A 136 1.15 -19.92 25.05
N THR A 137 0.08 -19.98 25.80
CA THR A 137 -0.03 -19.30 27.10
C THR A 137 -1.22 -19.93 27.84
N LEU A 138 -0.94 -20.53 29.00
CA LEU A 138 -1.83 -21.07 30.05
C LEU A 138 -1.74 -22.59 30.29
N THR A 139 -0.64 -23.00 30.92
CA THR A 139 -0.60 -23.95 32.07
C THR A 139 0.50 -23.50 33.01
#